data_AF-A0A7X2P5G6-F1
#
_entry.id   AF-A0A7X2P5G6-F1
#
_cell.length_a   1.000
_cell.length_b   1.000
_cell.length_c   1.000
_cell.angle_alpha   90.00
_cell.angle_beta   90.00
_cell.angle_gamma   90.00
#
_symmetry.space_group_name_H-M   'P 1'
#
loop_
_entity.id
_entity.type
_entity.pdbx_description
1 polymer ?
#
loop_
_entity_poly.entity_id
_entity_poly.type
_entity_poly.pdbx_seq_one_letter_code
_entity_poly.pdbx_strand_id
1 'polypeptide(L)' 'MEKRMEKTDYKITEFHNSEFGSIRMIEDGGRLLFSGIDVAFALGYAKPRNAINVHCKGALKR' A
#
# COMPACT_ATOMS: atom_id res chain seq x y z
N MET A 1 -22.28 19.35 16.44
CA MET A 1 -21.03 19.63 15.72
C MET A 1 -20.66 18.39 14.93
N GLU A 2 -21.26 18.24 13.75
CA GLU A 2 -21.10 17.07 12.90
C GLU A 2 -19.95 17.36 11.95
N LYS A 3 -18.77 16.80 12.22
CA LYS A 3 -17.66 16.85 11.27
C LYS A 3 -18.07 16.00 10.06
N ARG A 4 -18.59 16.66 9.02
CA ARG A 4 -18.72 16.08 7.69
C ARG A 4 -17.35 15.53 7.31
N MET A 5 -17.25 14.21 7.28
CA MET A 5 -16.08 13.49 6.81
C MET A 5 -15.96 13.80 5.32
N GLU A 6 -15.05 14.69 4.97
CA GLU A 6 -14.75 15.06 3.59
C GLU A 6 -14.41 13.76 2.84
N LYS A 7 -15.21 13.40 1.83
CA LYS A 7 -14.96 12.21 1.01
C LYS A 7 -13.67 12.47 0.25
N THR A 8 -12.58 11.92 0.74
CA THR A 8 -11.31 11.91 0.01
C THR A 8 -11.47 10.94 -1.16
N ASP A 9 -11.46 11.46 -2.39
CA ASP A 9 -11.44 10.63 -3.58
C ASP A 9 -10.14 9.84 -3.61
N TYR A 10 -10.19 8.58 -3.19
CA TYR A 10 -9.04 7.68 -3.24
C TYR A 10 -8.86 7.20 -4.67
N LYS A 11 -7.91 7.78 -5.39
CA LYS A 11 -7.55 7.32 -6.72
C LYS A 11 -6.51 6.21 -6.61
N ILE A 12 -6.90 4.99 -6.97
CA ILE A 12 -5.97 3.87 -7.12
C ILE A 12 -5.29 4.01 -8.48
N THR A 13 -3.96 4.02 -8.49
CA THR A 13 -3.13 4.01 -9.70
C THR A 13 -2.18 2.81 -9.67
N GLU A 14 -1.79 2.34 -10.84
CA GLU A 14 -0.79 1.27 -10.96
C GLU A 14 0.48 1.83 -11.58
N PHE A 15 1.60 1.57 -10.93
CA PHE A 15 2.92 1.84 -11.44
C PHE A 15 3.50 0.54 -11.98
N HIS A 16 3.77 0.47 -13.28
CA HIS A 16 4.33 -0.70 -13.93
C HIS A 16 5.82 -0.51 -14.24
N ASN A 17 6.62 -1.52 -13.93
CA ASN A 17 8.02 -1.62 -14.28
C ASN A 17 8.35 -3.02 -14.81
N SER A 18 9.24 -3.11 -15.79
CA SER A 18 9.62 -4.39 -16.42
C SER A 18 10.41 -5.32 -15.50
N GLU A 19 11.11 -4.80 -14.50
CA GLU A 19 12.01 -5.59 -13.64
C GLU A 19 11.27 -6.22 -12.45
N PHE A 20 10.30 -5.51 -11.89
CA PHE A 20 9.61 -5.93 -10.66
C PHE A 20 8.07 -5.94 -10.77
N GLY A 21 7.53 -5.69 -11.96
CA GLY A 21 6.10 -5.76 -12.22
C GLY A 21 5.34 -4.50 -11.82
N SER A 22 4.08 -4.69 -11.41
CA SER A 22 3.16 -3.59 -11.11
C SER A 22 2.97 -3.40 -9.61
N ILE A 23 3.02 -2.14 -9.16
CA ILE A 23 2.77 -1.73 -7.77
C ILE A 23 1.54 -0.83 -7.74
N ARG A 24 0.55 -1.20 -6.91
CA ARG A 24 -0.63 -0.36 -6.69
C ARG A 24 -0.32 0.75 -5.71
N MET A 25 -0.80 1.95 -6.02
CA MET A 25 -0.61 3.16 -5.25
C MET A 25 -1.95 3.87 -5.05
N ILE A 26 -2.08 4.61 -3.95
CA ILE A 26 -3.24 5.45 -3.64
C ILE A 26 -2.73 6.82 -3.25
N GLU A 27 -3.34 7.86 -3.81
CA GLU A 27 -3.14 9.22 -3.36
C GLU A 27 -4.22 9.58 -2.34
N ASP A 28 -3.80 9.86 -1.11
CA ASP A 28 -4.67 10.20 0.02
C ASP A 28 -4.28 11.58 0.58
N GLY A 29 -4.99 12.62 0.15
CA GLY A 29 -4.83 13.97 0.71
C GLY A 29 -3.39 14.51 0.68
N GLY A 30 -2.64 14.24 -0.39
CA GLY A 30 -1.22 14.61 -0.54
C GLY A 30 -0.22 13.60 0.02
N ARG A 31 -0.69 12.44 0.50
CA ARG A 31 0.16 11.30 0.87
C ARG A 31 0.06 10.24 -0.20
N LEU A 32 1.21 9.81 -0.72
CA LEU A 32 1.28 8.66 -1.62
C LEU A 32 1.44 7.39 -0.78
N LEU A 33 0.45 6.51 -0.84
CA LEU A 33 0.43 5.22 -0.17
C LEU A 33 0.69 4.11 -1.19
N PHE A 34 1.50 3.12 -0.80
CA PHE A 34 1.81 1.96 -1.64
C PHE A 34 1.20 0.69 -1.06
N SER A 35 0.79 -0.21 -1.94
CA SER A 35 0.40 -1.57 -1.57
C SER A 35 1.60 -2.34 -1.02
N GLY A 36 1.62 -2.58 0.29
CA GLY A 36 2.74 -3.23 0.97
C GLY A 36 3.04 -4.64 0.47
N ILE A 37 2.03 -5.36 -0.05
CA ILE A 37 2.23 -6.69 -0.63
C ILE A 37 2.94 -6.64 -1.98
N ASP A 38 2.55 -5.71 -2.84
CA ASP A 38 3.18 -5.55 -4.16
C ASP A 38 4.62 -5.09 -3.99
N VAL A 39 4.89 -4.17 -3.05
CA VAL A 39 6.25 -3.75 -2.69
C VAL A 39 7.07 -4.92 -2.16
N ALA A 40 6.51 -5.76 -1.28
CA ALA A 40 7.23 -6.92 -0.75
C ALA A 40 7.55 -7.96 -1.84
N PHE A 41 6.68 -8.13 -2.84
CA PHE A 41 6.97 -8.95 -4.02
C PHE A 41 8.06 -8.35 -4.89
N ALA A 42 7.97 -7.05 -5.19
CA ALA A 42 8.95 -6.33 -5.98
C ALA A 42 10.37 -6.37 -5.37
N LEU A 43 10.45 -6.33 -4.03
CA LEU A 43 11.71 -6.45 -3.29
C LEU A 43 12.25 -7.89 -3.19
N GLY A 44 11.52 -8.89 -3.69
CA GLY A 44 11.97 -10.29 -3.71
C GLY A 44 11.88 -11.00 -2.36
N TYR A 45 11.04 -10.55 -1.42
CA TYR A 45 10.84 -11.29 -0.18
C TYR A 45 10.26 -12.68 -0.45
N ALA A 46 10.95 -13.73 0.02
CA ALA A 46 10.47 -15.10 -0.10
C ALA A 46 9.10 -15.34 0.59
N LYS A 47 8.79 -14.56 1.63
CA LYS A 47 7.50 -14.59 2.35
C LYS A 47 6.96 -13.17 2.53
N PRO A 48 6.30 -12.58 1.52
CA PRO A 48 5.86 -11.18 1.53
C PRO A 48 4.97 -10.82 2.72
N ARG A 49 4.05 -11.70 3.13
CA ARG A 49 3.20 -11.50 4.32
C ARG A 49 3.99 -11.39 5.62
N ASN A 50 5.10 -12.14 5.75
CA ASN A 50 5.96 -12.06 6.93
C ASN A 50 6.72 -10.73 6.92
N ALA A 51 7.21 -10.28 5.77
CA ALA A 51 7.86 -8.98 5.64
C ALA A 51 6.93 -7.85 6.08
N ILE A 52 5.68 -7.85 5.61
CA ILE A 52 4.67 -6.89 6.05
C ILE A 52 4.45 -6.98 7.57
N ASN A 53 4.36 -8.18 8.14
CA ASN A 53 4.16 -8.33 9.59
C ASN A 53 5.36 -7.78 10.41
N VAL A 54 6.57 -7.95 9.92
CA VAL A 54 7.80 -7.46 10.58
C VAL A 54 7.91 -5.94 10.48
N HIS A 55 7.55 -5.36 9.34
CA HIS A 55 7.81 -3.95 9.04
C HIS A 55 6.59 -3.03 9.24
N CYS A 56 5.36 -3.55 9.14
CA CYS A 56 4.13 -2.79 9.26
C CYS A 56 3.41 -3.13 10.57
N LYS A 57 3.35 -2.16 11.49
CA LYS A 57 2.63 -2.31 12.77
C LYS A 57 1.12 -2.45 12.52
N GLY A 58 0.49 -3.42 13.18
CA GLY A 58 -0.96 -3.63 13.11
C GLY A 58 -1.45 -4.44 11.89
N ALA A 59 -0.56 -4.89 11.00
CA ALA A 59 -0.94 -5.66 9.82
C ALA A 59 -1.52 -7.06 10.11
N LEU A 60 -1.25 -7.62 11.30
CA LEU A 60 -1.70 -8.95 11.74
C LEU A 60 -2.63 -8.89 12.95
N LYS A 61 -3.40 -7.81 13.15
CA LYS A 61 -4.40 -7.83 14.22
C LYS A 61 -5.57 -8.71 13.77
N ARG A 62 -5.67 -9.91 14.36
CA ARG A 62 -6.85 -10.78 14.28
C ARG A 62 -7.95 -10.24 15.20
#